data_AF-A0A2S0NSH2-F1
#
_entry.id   AF-A0A2S0NSH2-F1
#
_cell.length_a   1.000
_cell.length_b   1.000
_cell.length_c   1.000
_cell.angle_alpha   90.00
_cell.angle_beta   90.00
_cell.angle_gamma   90.00
#
_symmetry.space_group_name_H-M   'P 1'
#
loop_
_entity.id
_entity.type
_entity.pdbx_description
1 polymer ?
#
loop_
_entity_poly.entity_id
_entity_poly.type
_entity_poly.pdbx_seq_one_letter_code
_entity_poly.pdbx_strand_id
1 'polypeptide(L)'
;MAASLRYAKHGDVVITDVGETVEDVGKAVAWLGDDDIAIHDHCYAFRHSLNPKFISYYMQTDSFISEKAKYVARTKVNTLLINGFSKIMIPVPYPKDHEKSLKEQARIVEILDKFDTLTNSITEGLPREIELRQKQYEYYRDLLFSFPKPETVSN
;
A
#
# COMPACT_ATOMS: atom_id res chain seq x y z
N MET A 1 -4.95 -22.42 -22.87
CA MET A 1 -6.03 -21.56 -22.34
C MET A 1 -5.92 -21.57 -20.82
N ALA A 2 -5.71 -20.42 -20.18
CA ALA A 2 -5.76 -20.36 -18.72
C ALA A 2 -7.20 -20.65 -18.27
N ALA A 3 -7.41 -21.77 -17.57
CA ALA A 3 -8.73 -22.37 -17.37
C ALA A 3 -9.52 -21.81 -16.17
N SER A 4 -9.03 -20.80 -15.46
CA SER A 4 -9.81 -20.12 -14.42
C SER A 4 -9.15 -18.80 -14.06
N LEU A 5 -9.94 -17.73 -14.02
CA LEU A 5 -9.52 -16.47 -13.40
C LEU A 5 -9.12 -16.73 -11.94
N ARG A 6 -8.05 -16.08 -11.48
CA ARG A 6 -7.62 -16.13 -10.08
C ARG A 6 -8.26 -14.97 -9.34
N TYR A 7 -8.79 -15.24 -8.15
CA TYR A 7 -9.46 -14.23 -7.34
C TYR A 7 -8.79 -14.10 -5.97
N ALA A 8 -8.67 -12.86 -5.49
CA ALA A 8 -8.45 -12.55 -4.09
C ALA A 8 -9.80 -12.28 -3.41
N LYS A 9 -9.93 -12.73 -2.17
CA LYS A 9 -11.13 -12.63 -1.33
C LYS A 9 -10.90 -11.64 -0.21
N HIS A 10 -11.99 -11.14 0.38
CA HIS A 10 -11.91 -10.29 1.56
C HIS A 10 -10.96 -10.88 2.61
N GLY A 11 -10.00 -10.07 3.07
CA GLY A 11 -8.99 -10.47 4.04
C GLY A 11 -7.76 -11.15 3.45
N ASP A 12 -7.69 -11.39 2.14
CA ASP A 12 -6.45 -11.84 1.48
C ASP A 12 -5.45 -10.69 1.41
N VAL A 13 -4.15 -11.01 1.51
CA VAL A 13 -3.07 -10.08 1.18
C VAL A 13 -2.61 -10.37 -0.25
N VAL A 14 -2.75 -9.40 -1.14
CA VAL A 14 -2.33 -9.48 -2.54
C VAL A 14 -0.89 -9.02 -2.65
N ILE A 15 -0.05 -9.84 -3.26
CA ILE A 15 1.41 -9.65 -3.32
C ILE A 15 1.87 -9.72 -4.76
N THR A 16 2.63 -8.73 -5.24
CA THR A 16 3.23 -8.79 -6.58
C THR A 16 4.46 -9.69 -6.56
N ASP A 17 4.59 -10.60 -7.52
CA ASP A 17 5.74 -11.53 -7.56
C ASP A 17 6.93 -10.98 -8.37
N VAL A 18 6.71 -9.96 -9.20
CA VAL A 18 7.74 -9.35 -10.06
C VAL A 18 7.97 -7.88 -9.76
N GLY A 19 9.17 -7.40 -10.08
CA GLY A 19 9.57 -5.99 -9.93
C GLY A 19 10.94 -5.71 -10.57
N GLU A 20 11.29 -4.43 -10.68
CA GLU A 20 12.58 -4.00 -11.23
C GLU A 20 13.71 -4.14 -10.22
N THR A 21 13.43 -3.84 -8.95
CA THR A 21 14.38 -3.92 -7.83
C THR A 21 13.99 -5.01 -6.84
N VAL A 22 14.89 -5.39 -5.93
CA VAL A 22 14.58 -6.38 -4.88
C VAL A 22 13.56 -5.80 -3.90
N GLU A 23 13.60 -4.49 -3.72
CA GLU A 23 12.72 -3.70 -2.87
C GLU A 23 11.30 -3.67 -3.45
N ASP A 24 11.16 -3.52 -4.78
CA ASP A 24 9.87 -3.42 -5.46
C ASP A 24 9.12 -4.74 -5.64
N VAL A 25 9.84 -5.85 -5.69
CA VAL A 25 9.25 -7.20 -5.73
C VAL A 25 8.53 -7.48 -4.42
N GLY A 26 7.39 -8.17 -4.42
CA GLY A 26 6.76 -8.61 -3.16
C GLY A 26 6.07 -7.49 -2.39
N LYS A 27 5.71 -6.38 -3.04
CA LYS A 27 4.83 -5.37 -2.43
C LYS A 27 3.48 -5.99 -2.14
N ALA A 28 2.95 -5.74 -0.95
CA ALA A 28 1.82 -6.45 -0.38
C ALA A 28 0.74 -5.50 0.12
N VAL A 29 -0.50 -5.70 -0.31
CA VAL A 29 -1.65 -4.90 0.09
C VAL A 29 -2.78 -5.80 0.60
N ALA A 30 -3.46 -5.35 1.66
CA ALA A 30 -4.63 -6.02 2.19
C ALA A 30 -5.86 -5.76 1.32
N TRP A 31 -6.54 -6.79 0.85
CA TRP A 31 -7.85 -6.65 0.21
C TRP A 31 -8.96 -6.61 1.26
N LEU A 32 -9.58 -5.44 1.42
CA LEU A 32 -10.63 -5.19 2.42
C LEU A 32 -12.00 -4.95 1.79
N GLY A 33 -12.12 -5.05 0.47
CA GLY A 33 -13.41 -4.95 -0.22
C GLY A 33 -14.31 -6.16 0.04
N ASP A 34 -15.59 -6.01 -0.25
CA ASP A 34 -16.60 -7.06 -0.03
C ASP A 34 -16.67 -8.06 -1.17
N ASP A 35 -16.29 -7.64 -2.39
CA ASP A 35 -16.31 -8.47 -3.59
C ASP A 35 -15.00 -9.23 -3.81
N ASP A 36 -15.10 -10.41 -4.43
CA ASP A 36 -13.94 -11.14 -4.94
C ASP A 36 -13.36 -10.40 -6.15
N ILE A 37 -12.05 -10.11 -6.13
CA ILE A 37 -11.37 -9.39 -7.22
C ILE A 37 -10.45 -10.30 -8.02
N ALA A 38 -10.49 -10.16 -9.34
CA ALA A 38 -9.55 -10.86 -10.21
C ALA A 38 -8.13 -10.31 -10.00
N ILE A 39 -7.16 -11.21 -9.83
CA ILE A 39 -5.74 -10.87 -9.74
C ILE A 39 -4.99 -11.45 -10.95
N HIS A 40 -3.98 -10.71 -11.40
CA HIS A 40 -3.16 -11.09 -12.53
C HIS A 40 -2.23 -12.28 -12.19
N ASP A 41 -1.65 -12.91 -13.21
CA ASP A 41 -0.76 -14.07 -13.06
C ASP A 41 0.51 -13.77 -12.24
N HIS A 42 0.92 -12.49 -12.24
CA HIS A 42 2.05 -11.95 -11.48
C HIS A 42 1.68 -11.44 -10.08
N CYS A 43 0.62 -12.02 -9.52
CA CYS A 43 0.18 -11.76 -8.17
C CYS A 43 -0.08 -13.08 -7.43
N TYR A 44 0.26 -13.08 -6.14
CA TYR A 44 -0.16 -14.11 -5.20
C TYR A 44 -1.27 -13.56 -4.30
N ALA A 45 -2.29 -14.38 -4.04
CA ALA A 45 -3.24 -14.15 -2.95
C ALA A 45 -2.80 -14.96 -1.73
N PHE A 46 -2.34 -14.28 -0.68
CA PHE A 46 -1.99 -14.90 0.58
C PHE A 46 -3.20 -14.97 1.50
N ARG A 47 -3.75 -16.18 1.63
CA ARG A 47 -4.90 -16.52 2.49
C ARG A 47 -4.44 -16.89 3.89
N HIS A 48 -5.00 -16.25 4.90
CA HIS A 48 -4.61 -16.45 6.30
C HIS A 48 -5.75 -16.14 7.28
N SER A 49 -5.54 -16.46 8.56
CA SER A 49 -6.47 -16.16 9.67
C SER A 49 -6.02 -15.00 10.57
N LEU A 50 -4.98 -14.27 10.18
CA LEU A 50 -4.48 -13.08 10.90
C LEU A 50 -5.17 -11.80 10.41
N ASN A 51 -4.87 -10.66 11.04
CA ASN A 51 -5.31 -9.36 10.55
C ASN A 51 -4.57 -9.01 9.24
N PRO A 52 -5.27 -8.77 8.12
CA PRO A 52 -4.63 -8.56 6.81
C PRO A 52 -3.81 -7.28 6.73
N LYS A 53 -4.25 -6.19 7.41
CA LYS A 53 -3.46 -4.96 7.49
C LYS A 53 -2.17 -5.18 8.26
N PHE A 54 -2.21 -5.95 9.34
CA PHE A 54 -1.01 -6.28 10.12
C PHE A 54 0.04 -6.98 9.23
N ILE A 55 -0.38 -7.95 8.42
CA ILE A 55 0.53 -8.63 7.48
C ILE A 55 1.05 -7.64 6.43
N SER A 56 0.17 -6.85 5.80
CA SER A 56 0.57 -5.87 4.79
C SER A 56 1.58 -4.86 5.34
N TYR A 57 1.42 -4.38 6.57
CA TYR A 57 2.41 -3.53 7.23
C TYR A 57 3.72 -4.28 7.54
N TYR A 58 3.64 -5.51 8.06
CA TYR A 58 4.86 -6.29 8.34
C TYR A 58 5.69 -6.55 7.08
N MET A 59 5.02 -6.81 5.95
CA MET A 59 5.68 -7.04 4.66
C MET A 59 6.36 -5.79 4.08
N GLN A 60 6.13 -4.62 4.65
CA GLN A 60 6.83 -3.38 4.29
C GLN A 60 8.04 -3.11 5.19
N THR A 61 8.29 -3.92 6.21
CA THR A 61 9.43 -3.72 7.12
C THR A 61 10.75 -4.15 6.51
N ASP A 62 11.85 -3.51 6.93
CA ASP A 62 13.22 -3.87 6.53
C ASP A 62 13.55 -5.34 6.85
N SER A 63 13.01 -5.85 7.95
CA SER A 63 13.19 -7.25 8.35
C SER A 63 12.59 -8.21 7.33
N PHE A 64 11.35 -7.95 6.89
CA PHE A 64 10.72 -8.75 5.86
C PHE A 64 11.45 -8.61 4.53
N ILE A 65 11.81 -7.38 4.12
CA ILE A 65 12.51 -7.12 2.86
C ILE A 65 13.85 -7.88 2.82
N SER A 66 14.60 -7.84 3.93
CA SER A 66 15.89 -8.54 4.08
C SER A 66 15.74 -10.06 4.01
N GLU A 67 14.69 -10.62 4.62
CA GLU A 67 14.42 -12.06 4.56
C GLU A 67 13.96 -12.49 3.16
N LYS A 68 13.02 -11.75 2.57
CA LYS A 68 12.52 -11.95 1.21
C LYS A 68 13.64 -11.91 0.17
N ALA A 69 14.62 -11.02 0.31
CA ALA A 69 15.71 -10.84 -0.63
C ALA A 69 16.50 -12.14 -0.92
N LYS A 70 16.55 -13.09 0.02
CA LYS A 70 17.18 -14.41 -0.13
C LYS A 70 16.47 -15.31 -1.15
N TYR A 71 15.22 -14.99 -1.45
CA TYR A 71 14.32 -15.80 -2.27
C TYR A 71 13.93 -15.12 -3.59
N VAL A 72 14.50 -13.95 -3.88
CA VAL A 72 14.30 -13.24 -5.14
C VAL A 72 15.27 -13.78 -6.18
N ALA A 73 14.73 -14.37 -7.24
CA ALA A 73 15.50 -14.75 -8.41
C ALA A 73 15.86 -13.51 -9.22
N ARG A 74 17.17 -13.22 -9.32
CA ARG A 74 17.71 -12.06 -10.05
C ARG A 74 18.03 -12.46 -11.49
N THR A 75 17.01 -12.44 -12.34
CA THR A 75 17.16 -12.72 -13.77
C THR A 75 17.04 -11.43 -14.58
N LYS A 76 16.33 -11.42 -15.71
CA LYS A 76 16.00 -10.21 -16.47
C LYS A 76 14.98 -9.33 -15.74
N VAL A 77 14.07 -9.97 -15.00
CA VAL A 77 13.10 -9.33 -14.10
C VAL A 77 13.24 -10.03 -12.75
N ASN A 78 13.32 -9.25 -11.67
CA ASN A 78 13.42 -9.83 -10.34
C ASN A 78 12.09 -10.50 -10.00
N THR A 79 12.13 -11.75 -9.55
CA THR A 79 10.92 -12.54 -9.28
C THR A 79 11.01 -13.20 -7.91
N LEU A 80 10.00 -13.01 -7.07
CA LEU A 80 9.82 -13.73 -5.81
C LEU A 80 9.13 -15.06 -6.08
N LEU A 81 9.90 -16.13 -5.96
CA LEU A 81 9.41 -17.47 -6.21
C LEU A 81 8.46 -17.91 -5.09
N ILE A 82 7.34 -18.53 -5.46
CA ILE A 82 6.33 -19.04 -4.51
C ILE A 82 6.94 -19.97 -3.44
N ASN A 83 7.88 -20.85 -3.84
CA ASN A 83 8.59 -21.78 -2.94
C ASN A 83 9.54 -21.08 -1.97
N GLY A 84 9.98 -19.88 -2.32
CA GLY A 84 10.79 -19.03 -1.46
C GLY A 84 9.92 -18.23 -0.50
N PHE A 85 8.83 -17.66 -1.01
CA PHE A 85 7.84 -16.95 -0.21
C PHE A 85 7.27 -17.81 0.92
N SER A 86 6.97 -19.09 0.66
CA SER A 86 6.46 -20.03 1.66
C SER A 86 7.43 -20.33 2.82
N LYS A 87 8.70 -19.92 2.72
CA LYS A 87 9.73 -20.10 3.76
C LYS A 87 9.91 -18.86 4.64
N ILE A 88 9.33 -17.73 4.25
CA ILE A 88 9.43 -16.48 5.01
C ILE A 88 8.50 -16.58 6.21
N MET A 89 9.05 -16.37 7.41
CA MET A 89 8.27 -16.39 8.65
C MET A 89 7.65 -15.03 8.92
N ILE A 90 6.38 -15.03 9.34
CA ILE A 90 5.67 -13.84 9.81
C ILE A 90 5.59 -13.92 11.34
N PRO A 91 6.04 -12.90 12.09
CA PRO A 91 5.95 -12.89 13.54
C PRO A 91 4.50 -12.70 13.96
N VAL A 92 3.96 -13.68 14.69
CA VAL A 92 2.61 -13.61 15.25
C VAL A 92 2.73 -13.26 16.74
N PRO A 93 2.18 -12.13 17.20
CA PRO A 93 2.19 -11.78 18.61
C PRO A 93 1.32 -12.77 19.39
N TYR A 94 1.71 -13.11 20.63
CA TYR A 94 0.96 -14.04 21.49
C TYR A 94 0.52 -15.33 20.78
N PRO A 95 1.43 -16.13 20.19
CA PRO A 95 1.07 -17.26 19.32
C PRO A 95 0.31 -18.39 20.04
N LYS A 96 0.28 -18.39 21.37
CA LYS A 96 -0.45 -19.36 22.21
C LYS A 96 -1.88 -18.94 22.54
N ASP A 97 -2.26 -17.68 22.26
CA ASP A 97 -3.56 -17.11 22.60
C ASP A 97 -4.09 -16.33 21.41
N HIS A 98 -5.02 -16.94 20.68
CA HIS A 98 -5.52 -16.41 19.42
C HIS A 98 -6.27 -15.09 19.59
N GLU A 99 -7.13 -14.97 20.60
CA GLU A 99 -7.88 -13.74 20.84
C GLU A 99 -6.97 -12.58 21.23
N LYS A 100 -6.00 -12.85 22.11
CA LYS A 100 -5.02 -11.85 22.51
C LYS A 100 -4.11 -11.45 21.34
N SER A 101 -3.76 -12.41 20.49
CA SER A 101 -2.99 -12.16 19.27
C SER A 101 -3.73 -11.19 18.35
N LEU A 102 -4.99 -11.46 18.03
CA LEU A 102 -5.79 -10.60 17.15
C LEU A 102 -5.99 -9.19 17.73
N LYS A 103 -6.21 -9.08 19.05
CA LYS A 103 -6.30 -7.78 19.73
C LYS A 103 -5.01 -6.98 19.62
N GLU A 104 -3.85 -7.63 19.80
CA GLU A 104 -2.56 -6.97 19.67
C GLU A 104 -2.27 -6.55 18.22
N GLN A 105 -2.58 -7.42 17.25
CA GLN A 105 -2.47 -7.07 15.84
C GLN A 105 -3.35 -5.86 15.48
N ALA A 106 -4.60 -5.82 15.96
CA ALA A 106 -5.51 -4.69 15.75
C ALA A 106 -4.97 -3.40 16.38
N ARG A 107 -4.41 -3.47 17.60
CA ARG A 107 -3.78 -2.33 18.27
C ARG A 107 -2.59 -1.77 17.47
N ILE A 108 -1.74 -2.65 16.92
CA ILE A 108 -0.62 -2.26 16.06
C ILE A 108 -1.13 -1.58 14.79
N VAL A 109 -2.12 -2.20 14.14
CA VAL A 109 -2.75 -1.66 12.91
C VAL A 109 -3.37 -0.29 13.17
N GLU A 110 -4.07 -0.08 14.29
CA GLU A 110 -4.68 1.21 14.62
C GLU A 110 -3.63 2.33 14.72
N ILE A 111 -2.46 2.03 15.28
CA ILE A 111 -1.37 3.00 15.38
C ILE A 111 -0.80 3.30 13.99
N LEU A 112 -0.52 2.27 13.20
CA LEU A 112 0.06 2.43 11.87
C LEU A 112 -0.90 3.11 10.88
N ASP A 113 -2.20 2.78 10.95
CA ASP A 113 -3.25 3.42 10.15
C ASP A 113 -3.33 4.93 10.43
N LYS A 114 -3.13 5.38 11.68
CA LYS A 114 -3.10 6.82 12.00
C LYS A 114 -1.95 7.53 11.27
N PHE A 115 -0.77 6.91 11.21
CA PHE A 115 0.36 7.47 10.48
C PHE A 115 0.12 7.44 8.97
N ASP A 116 -0.29 6.29 8.44
CA ASP A 116 -0.56 6.11 7.01
C ASP A 116 -1.63 7.10 6.51
N THR A 117 -2.73 7.23 7.26
CA THR A 117 -3.79 8.20 6.97
C THR A 117 -3.23 9.62 6.92
N LEU A 118 -2.45 10.03 7.92
CA LEU A 118 -1.90 11.37 7.97
C LEU A 118 -0.94 11.65 6.81
N THR A 119 -0.12 10.68 6.40
CA THR A 119 0.95 10.90 5.41
C THR A 119 0.53 10.63 3.98
N ASN A 120 -0.37 9.68 3.75
CA ASN A 120 -0.66 9.14 2.42
C ASN A 120 -2.12 9.34 1.98
N SER A 121 -3.05 9.66 2.88
CA SER A 121 -4.45 9.86 2.50
C SER A 121 -4.63 11.08 1.59
N ILE A 122 -5.24 10.87 0.44
CA ILE A 122 -5.62 11.92 -0.51
C ILE A 122 -6.89 12.68 -0.10
N THR A 123 -7.63 12.19 0.90
CA THR A 123 -8.88 12.80 1.36
C THR A 123 -8.72 13.63 2.62
N GLU A 124 -7.80 13.25 3.52
CA GLU A 124 -7.65 13.90 4.84
C GLU A 124 -6.19 14.07 5.31
N GLY A 125 -5.20 13.56 4.56
CA GLY A 125 -3.78 13.64 4.94
C GLY A 125 -3.04 14.85 4.36
N LEU A 126 -1.72 14.84 4.52
CA LEU A 126 -0.80 15.85 3.96
C LEU A 126 -0.98 16.07 2.44
N PRO A 127 -1.18 15.03 1.59
CA PRO A 127 -1.41 15.23 0.16
C PRO A 127 -2.61 16.15 -0.12
N ARG A 128 -3.71 16.00 0.65
CA ARG A 128 -4.90 16.84 0.51
C ARG A 128 -4.60 18.29 0.86
N GLU A 129 -3.92 18.54 1.96
CA GLU A 129 -3.56 19.89 2.38
C GLU A 129 -2.61 20.55 1.37
N ILE A 130 -1.61 19.83 0.87
CA ILE A 130 -0.67 20.33 -0.15
C ILE A 130 -1.44 20.73 -1.42
N GLU A 131 -2.35 19.87 -1.91
CA GLU A 131 -3.17 20.17 -3.09
C GLU A 131 -3.98 21.46 -2.89
N LEU A 132 -4.63 21.62 -1.74
CA LEU A 132 -5.43 22.80 -1.43
C LEU A 132 -4.56 24.06 -1.31
N ARG A 133 -3.36 23.95 -0.72
CA ARG A 133 -2.42 25.07 -0.61
C ARG A 133 -1.84 25.48 -1.95
N GLN A 134 -1.61 24.54 -2.86
CA GLN A 134 -1.20 24.84 -4.23
C GLN A 134 -2.30 25.61 -4.98
N LYS A 135 -3.55 25.15 -4.91
CA LYS A 135 -4.70 25.85 -5.50
C LYS A 135 -4.87 27.26 -4.93
N GLN A 136 -4.73 27.39 -3.61
CA GLN A 136 -4.77 28.69 -2.93
C GLN A 136 -3.64 29.62 -3.40
N TYR A 137 -2.41 29.10 -3.50
CA TYR A 137 -1.27 29.84 -4.00
C TYR A 137 -1.48 30.33 -5.43
N GLU A 138 -1.94 29.47 -6.34
CA GLU A 138 -2.22 29.82 -7.73
C GLU A 138 -3.26 30.94 -7.83
N TYR A 139 -4.36 30.82 -7.07
CA TYR A 139 -5.39 31.85 -7.02
C TYR A 139 -4.83 33.22 -6.60
N TYR A 140 -4.05 33.28 -5.51
CA TYR A 140 -3.51 34.56 -5.05
C TYR A 140 -2.38 35.10 -5.93
N ARG A 141 -1.58 34.22 -6.54
CA ARG A 141 -0.59 34.61 -7.55
C ARG A 141 -1.28 35.30 -8.73
N ASP A 142 -2.34 34.69 -9.26
CA ASP A 142 -3.05 35.21 -10.42
C ASP A 142 -3.79 36.52 -10.08
N LEU A 143 -4.33 36.64 -8.86
CA LEU A 143 -4.92 37.88 -8.36
C LEU A 143 -3.88 39.01 -8.26
N LEU A 144 -2.68 38.72 -7.73
CA LEU A 144 -1.59 39.70 -7.62
C LEU A 144 -1.14 40.23 -8.99
N PHE A 145 -1.15 39.38 -10.01
CA PHE A 145 -0.82 39.75 -11.38
C PHE A 145 -2.03 40.26 -12.19
N SER A 146 -3.21 40.36 -11.59
CA SER A 146 -4.38 40.96 -12.21
C SER A 146 -4.39 42.47 -11.95
N PHE A 147 -3.85 43.25 -12.88
CA PHE A 147 -3.91 44.70 -12.81
C PHE A 147 -5.23 45.20 -13.40
N PRO A 148 -5.92 46.16 -12.75
CA PRO A 148 -7.06 46.86 -13.36
C PRO A 148 -6.63 47.49 -14.68
N LYS A 149 -7.45 47.36 -15.72
CA LYS A 149 -7.22 48.12 -16.96
C LYS A 149 -7.39 49.61 -16.65
N PRO A 150 -6.48 50.49 -17.10
CA PRO A 150 -6.66 51.93 -16.91
C PRO A 150 -7.99 52.36 -17.52
N GLU A 151 -8.78 53.13 -16.77
CA GLU A 151 -10.03 53.68 -17.28
C GLU A 151 -9.71 54.57 -18.49
N THR A 152 -10.28 54.24 -19.64
CA THR A 152 -10.17 55.07 -20.84
C THR A 152 -10.93 56.37 -20.60
N VAL A 153 -10.22 57.41 -20.14
CA VAL A 153 -10.72 58.78 -20.16
C VAL A 153 -11.00 59.16 -21.62
N SER A 154 -12.28 59.18 -21.96
CA SER A 154 -12.76 59.65 -23.27
C SER A 154 -12.81 61.17 -23.22
N ASN A 155 -11.97 61.83 -24.02
CA ASN A 155 -11.99 63.28 -24.25
C ASN A 155 -13.15 63.69 -25.16
#